data_AF-A0A257JZ29-F1
#
_entry.id   AF-A0A257JZ29-F1
#
_cell.length_a   1.000
_cell.length_b   1.000
_cell.length_c   1.000
_cell.angle_alpha   90.00
_cell.angle_beta   90.00
_cell.angle_gamma   90.00
#
_symmetry.space_group_name_H-M   'P 1'
#
loop_
_entity.id
_entity.type
_entity.pdbx_description
1 polymer ?
#
loop_
_entity_poly.entity_id
_entity_poly.type
_entity_poly.pdbx_seq_one_letter_code
_entity_poly.pdbx_strand_id
1 'polypeptide(L)'
;MFNKIQNYLLINHPLLWNTKIVPALVAGVLFNIIFFLLGYSEGTVYFKDNDYYYDGNSASIIFFSVLISILFFVVWIVYYTRNNAYKSFYQLQKFALYKEWLIILAICMLNVNYTLSYLTGKEVRVRTYFSYEETKKRCETIGMASVFIDGGHYTPSANSNEPRTLVFNGQEYPVGSLINNSGQTFRISGNENPELKVKKLMQQDNQQQIKKIMRDYFALIKEHGLNTNLTPEQWFDMTYSHPHFTDYELIGKGNGNNDGLGYTAGSYTYNLPHNALVNGYQRISNSWFSPLIEDSTILFTLYFGLAISMLVFGYKVTTGRNLLIAVISFGLLWILFGIMAVLSSSGKFIPYACLILVVAMMAYFLSVINSNEGKRVSGIVLNILLWSLGAVLPIIYCLLMDYYSNTDQGIRDGGYIYSKVPQYEWLLEHLSDFTFLNILFIALFMLYMTENVRKWKGTAES
;
A
#
# COMPACT_ATOMS: atom_id res chain seq x y z
N MET A 1 -25.81 -20.74 22.10
CA MET A 1 -26.21 -19.38 21.65
C MET A 1 -26.48 -19.33 20.14
N PHE A 2 -25.56 -19.79 19.30
CA PHE A 2 -25.71 -19.80 17.82
C PHE A 2 -27.00 -20.44 17.29
N ASN A 3 -27.41 -21.61 17.80
CA ASN A 3 -28.63 -22.28 17.30
C ASN A 3 -29.90 -21.45 17.53
N LYS A 4 -29.99 -20.71 18.65
CA LYS A 4 -31.12 -19.80 18.93
C LYS A 4 -31.15 -18.64 17.93
N ILE A 5 -29.99 -18.05 17.63
CA ILE A 5 -29.84 -16.97 16.65
C ILE A 5 -30.21 -17.47 15.24
N GLN A 6 -29.74 -18.66 14.85
CA GLN A 6 -30.06 -19.24 13.55
C GLN A 6 -31.56 -19.54 13.40
N ASN A 7 -32.21 -20.08 14.44
CA ASN A 7 -33.66 -20.31 14.43
C ASN A 7 -34.44 -19.00 14.36
N TYR A 8 -34.02 -17.97 15.11
CA TYR A 8 -34.64 -16.65 15.04
C TYR A 8 -34.52 -16.02 13.64
N LEU A 9 -33.34 -16.10 13.01
CA LEU A 9 -33.12 -15.58 11.66
C LEU A 9 -33.93 -16.35 10.61
N LEU A 10 -34.04 -17.67 10.74
CA LEU A 10 -34.85 -18.48 9.83
C LEU A 10 -36.31 -18.03 9.82
N ILE A 11 -36.87 -17.70 10.99
CA ILE A 11 -38.28 -17.31 11.14
C ILE A 11 -38.50 -15.84 10.76
N ASN A 12 -37.65 -14.92 11.22
CA ASN A 12 -37.90 -13.47 11.12
C ASN A 12 -37.13 -12.77 9.99
N HIS A 13 -35.96 -13.30 9.59
CA HIS A 13 -35.06 -12.68 8.60
C HIS A 13 -34.47 -13.73 7.65
N PRO A 14 -35.31 -14.39 6.82
CA PRO A 14 -34.90 -15.55 6.03
C PRO A 14 -33.77 -15.23 5.05
N LEU A 15 -33.67 -13.98 4.56
CA LEU A 15 -32.59 -13.52 3.69
C LEU A 15 -31.23 -13.57 4.39
N LEU A 16 -31.15 -13.09 5.64
CA LEU A 16 -29.92 -13.13 6.46
C LEU A 16 -29.54 -14.58 6.81
N TRP A 17 -30.54 -15.42 7.07
CA TRP A 17 -30.31 -16.84 7.33
C TRP A 17 -29.79 -17.57 6.09
N ASN A 18 -30.28 -17.21 4.91
CA ASN A 18 -29.91 -17.84 3.65
C ASN A 18 -28.47 -17.54 3.25
N THR A 19 -28.03 -16.29 3.44
CA THR A 19 -26.64 -15.86 3.16
C THR A 19 -25.63 -16.38 4.16
N LYS A 20 -26.07 -16.98 5.27
CA LYS A 20 -25.21 -17.43 6.37
C LYS A 20 -24.34 -16.27 6.89
N ILE A 21 -24.91 -15.07 6.94
CA ILE A 21 -24.18 -13.85 7.29
C ILE A 21 -23.57 -13.91 8.69
N VAL A 22 -24.30 -14.37 9.70
CA VAL A 22 -23.79 -14.38 11.09
C VAL A 22 -22.51 -15.21 11.24
N PRO A 23 -22.46 -16.49 10.85
CA PRO A 23 -21.20 -17.24 10.95
C PRO A 23 -20.11 -16.65 10.03
N ALA A 24 -20.45 -16.13 8.86
CA ALA A 24 -19.49 -15.49 7.96
C ALA A 24 -18.85 -14.22 8.57
N LEU A 25 -19.64 -13.36 9.20
CA LEU A 25 -19.16 -12.15 9.87
C LEU A 25 -18.30 -12.49 11.08
N VAL A 26 -18.74 -13.42 11.93
CA VAL A 26 -17.98 -13.82 13.12
C VAL A 26 -16.63 -14.39 12.72
N ALA A 27 -16.58 -15.32 11.76
CA ALA A 27 -15.34 -15.88 11.27
C ALA A 27 -14.47 -14.83 10.56
N GLY A 28 -15.08 -13.97 9.73
CA GLY A 28 -14.38 -12.88 9.03
C GLY A 28 -13.70 -11.90 9.99
N VAL A 29 -14.41 -11.44 11.02
CA VAL A 29 -13.85 -10.54 12.04
C VAL A 29 -12.76 -11.25 12.84
N LEU A 30 -12.98 -12.51 13.25
CA LEU A 30 -11.99 -13.28 13.99
C LEU A 30 -10.68 -13.44 13.21
N PHE A 31 -10.75 -13.75 11.91
CA PHE A 31 -9.55 -13.84 11.08
C PHE A 31 -8.84 -12.49 10.91
N ASN A 32 -9.57 -11.38 10.71
CA ASN A 32 -8.96 -10.06 10.67
C ASN A 32 -8.24 -9.71 11.98
N ILE A 33 -8.83 -10.04 13.14
CA ILE A 33 -8.18 -9.85 14.44
C ILE A 33 -6.90 -10.70 14.54
N ILE A 34 -6.96 -11.98 14.16
CA ILE A 34 -5.77 -12.87 14.18
C ILE A 34 -4.66 -12.29 13.31
N PHE A 35 -4.95 -11.91 12.06
CA PHE A 35 -3.95 -11.36 11.16
C PHE A 35 -3.41 -10.02 11.64
N PHE A 36 -4.24 -9.18 12.24
CA PHE A 36 -3.79 -7.95 12.89
C PHE A 36 -2.80 -8.24 14.04
N LEU A 37 -3.10 -9.21 14.91
CA LEU A 37 -2.22 -9.60 16.01
C LEU A 37 -0.90 -10.22 15.52
N LEU A 38 -0.95 -11.03 14.45
CA LEU A 38 0.26 -11.55 13.79
C LEU A 38 1.12 -10.41 13.24
N GLY A 39 0.52 -9.44 12.57
CA GLY A 39 1.22 -8.24 12.09
C GLY A 39 1.82 -7.43 13.22
N TYR A 40 1.05 -7.25 14.30
CA TYR A 40 1.51 -6.54 15.49
C TYR A 40 2.72 -7.23 16.15
N SER A 41 2.79 -8.56 16.14
CA SER A 41 3.95 -9.32 16.61
C SER A 41 5.19 -9.09 15.72
N GLU A 42 5.02 -9.23 14.39
CA GLU A 42 6.11 -9.09 13.40
C GLU A 42 6.58 -7.63 13.22
N GLY A 43 5.77 -6.64 13.59
CA GLY A 43 6.14 -5.22 13.53
C GLY A 43 7.21 -4.78 14.52
N THR A 44 7.88 -5.72 15.19
CA THR A 44 8.97 -5.46 16.13
C THR A 44 10.19 -4.89 15.40
N VAL A 45 10.83 -3.87 15.99
CA VAL A 45 12.03 -3.22 15.45
C VAL A 45 13.23 -3.82 16.15
N TYR A 46 14.02 -4.60 15.40
CA TYR A 46 15.23 -5.24 15.90
C TYR A 46 16.44 -4.36 15.61
N PHE A 47 16.98 -3.71 16.64
CA PHE A 47 18.17 -2.89 16.51
C PHE A 47 19.46 -3.70 16.33
N LYS A 48 19.43 -5.02 16.51
CA LYS A 48 20.60 -5.90 16.35
C LYS A 48 20.78 -6.43 14.93
N ASP A 49 19.76 -6.32 14.10
CA ASP A 49 19.82 -6.72 12.70
C ASP A 49 20.24 -5.53 11.85
N ASN A 50 21.26 -5.73 11.01
CA ASN A 50 21.77 -4.69 10.11
C ASN A 50 20.89 -4.50 8.86
N ASP A 51 19.77 -5.20 8.77
CA ASP A 51 18.89 -5.15 7.60
C ASP A 51 17.72 -4.19 7.83
N TYR A 52 17.80 -3.03 7.20
CA TYR A 52 16.71 -2.05 7.14
C TYR A 52 15.43 -2.65 6.55
N TYR A 53 15.56 -3.62 5.65
CA TYR A 53 14.47 -4.29 4.94
C TYR A 53 14.07 -5.62 5.57
N TYR A 54 14.50 -5.93 6.80
CA TYR A 54 14.11 -7.20 7.43
C TYR A 54 12.58 -7.34 7.46
N ASP A 55 12.08 -8.19 6.58
CA ASP A 55 10.65 -8.41 6.37
C ASP A 55 10.16 -9.69 7.06
N GLY A 56 11.00 -10.28 7.93
CA GLY A 56 10.67 -11.45 8.74
C GLY A 56 9.96 -12.54 7.94
N ASN A 57 8.84 -13.01 8.47
CA ASN A 57 7.99 -14.01 7.82
C ASN A 57 6.82 -13.41 7.02
N SER A 58 6.86 -12.12 6.65
CA SER A 58 5.73 -11.44 6.01
C SER A 58 5.23 -12.15 4.75
N ALA A 59 6.14 -12.58 3.86
CA ALA A 59 5.74 -13.29 2.64
C ALA A 59 4.94 -14.56 2.95
N SER A 60 5.36 -15.34 3.95
CA SER A 60 4.67 -16.54 4.38
C SER A 60 3.31 -16.22 5.00
N ILE A 61 3.22 -15.19 5.87
CA ILE A 61 1.97 -14.81 6.52
C ILE A 61 0.96 -14.27 5.49
N ILE A 62 1.41 -13.48 4.52
CA ILE A 62 0.60 -12.99 3.39
C ILE A 62 0.14 -14.16 2.52
N PHE A 63 0.98 -15.15 2.26
CA PHE A 63 0.56 -16.36 1.56
C PHE A 63 -0.54 -17.12 2.33
N PHE A 64 -0.38 -17.28 3.65
CA PHE A 64 -1.39 -17.92 4.49
C PHE A 64 -2.69 -17.11 4.59
N SER A 65 -2.64 -15.77 4.56
CA SER A 65 -3.85 -14.94 4.56
C SER A 65 -4.70 -15.18 3.30
N VAL A 66 -4.06 -15.29 2.14
CA VAL A 66 -4.72 -15.61 0.88
C VAL A 66 -5.31 -17.03 0.92
N LEU A 67 -4.56 -18.01 1.44
CA LEU A 67 -5.03 -19.39 1.55
C LEU A 67 -6.24 -19.52 2.49
N ILE A 68 -6.22 -18.85 3.65
CA ILE A 68 -7.35 -18.82 4.58
C ILE A 68 -8.55 -18.09 3.97
N SER A 69 -8.33 -17.00 3.23
CA SER A 69 -9.38 -16.31 2.48
C SER A 69 -10.07 -17.25 1.48
N ILE A 70 -9.31 -18.01 0.69
CA ILE A 70 -9.85 -18.99 -0.26
C ILE A 70 -10.65 -20.08 0.47
N LEU A 71 -10.11 -20.66 1.55
CA LEU A 71 -10.81 -21.72 2.31
C LEU A 71 -12.12 -21.21 2.92
N PHE A 72 -12.11 -19.99 3.46
CA PHE A 72 -13.32 -19.34 3.95
C PHE A 72 -14.36 -19.20 2.82
N PHE A 73 -13.96 -18.73 1.63
CA PHE A 73 -14.87 -18.60 0.49
C PHE A 73 -15.45 -19.94 0.07
N VAL A 74 -14.63 -21.00 -0.02
CA VAL A 74 -15.09 -22.34 -0.38
C VAL A 74 -16.14 -22.84 0.60
N VAL A 75 -15.86 -22.78 1.91
CA VAL A 75 -16.79 -23.21 2.95
C VAL A 75 -18.08 -22.38 2.89
N TRP A 76 -17.95 -21.05 2.85
CA TRP A 76 -19.11 -20.16 2.83
C TRP A 76 -19.99 -20.37 1.59
N ILE A 77 -19.41 -20.46 0.39
CA ILE A 77 -20.14 -20.69 -0.86
C ILE A 77 -20.89 -22.02 -0.83
N VAL A 78 -20.30 -23.10 -0.31
CA VAL A 78 -20.98 -24.40 -0.19
C VAL A 78 -22.25 -24.28 0.66
N TYR A 79 -22.19 -23.59 1.80
CA TYR A 79 -23.36 -23.39 2.65
C TYR A 79 -24.36 -22.38 2.08
N TYR A 80 -23.87 -21.31 1.45
CA TYR A 80 -24.69 -20.27 0.84
C TYR A 80 -25.52 -20.81 -0.33
N THR A 81 -24.93 -21.67 -1.16
CA THR A 81 -25.57 -22.19 -2.37
C THR A 81 -26.57 -23.33 -2.10
N ARG A 82 -26.49 -23.97 -0.93
CA ARG A 82 -27.35 -25.08 -0.52
C ARG A 82 -28.84 -24.73 -0.57
N ASN A 83 -29.18 -23.50 -0.17
CA ASN A 83 -30.56 -23.00 -0.16
C ASN A 83 -30.67 -21.86 -1.17
N ASN A 84 -31.09 -22.16 -2.38
CA ASN A 84 -31.28 -21.16 -3.42
C ASN A 84 -32.77 -20.96 -3.72
N ALA A 85 -33.44 -20.19 -2.86
CA ALA A 85 -34.85 -19.80 -3.04
C ALA A 85 -35.13 -19.15 -4.40
N TYR A 86 -34.12 -18.49 -4.99
CA TYR A 86 -34.25 -17.90 -6.31
C TYR A 86 -34.41 -18.99 -7.38
N LYS A 87 -33.63 -20.08 -7.35
CA LYS A 87 -33.77 -21.19 -8.31
C LYS A 87 -35.08 -21.98 -8.15
N SER A 88 -35.77 -21.84 -7.02
CA SER A 88 -37.05 -22.51 -6.73
C SER A 88 -38.29 -21.63 -7.02
N PHE A 89 -38.16 -20.56 -7.79
CA PHE A 89 -39.25 -19.63 -8.18
C PHE A 89 -40.05 -19.02 -7.01
N TYR A 90 -39.41 -18.86 -5.84
CA TYR A 90 -40.05 -18.22 -4.70
C TYR A 90 -40.33 -16.73 -4.97
N GLN A 91 -41.50 -16.23 -4.55
CA GLN A 91 -41.84 -14.81 -4.68
C GLN A 91 -40.94 -13.97 -3.77
N LEU A 92 -40.05 -13.18 -4.36
CA LEU A 92 -39.15 -12.29 -3.62
C LEU A 92 -39.70 -10.86 -3.55
N GLN A 93 -39.47 -10.20 -2.42
CA GLN A 93 -39.74 -8.77 -2.24
C GLN A 93 -38.93 -7.92 -3.26
N LYS A 94 -39.43 -6.71 -3.59
CA LYS A 94 -38.87 -5.82 -4.62
C LYS A 94 -37.36 -5.60 -4.52
N PHE A 95 -36.82 -5.42 -3.31
CA PHE A 95 -35.41 -5.14 -3.07
C PHE A 95 -34.61 -6.32 -2.47
N ALA A 96 -35.15 -7.53 -2.49
CA ALA A 96 -34.50 -8.67 -1.87
C ALA A 96 -33.14 -8.98 -2.52
N LEU A 97 -33.06 -8.98 -3.85
CA LEU A 97 -31.82 -9.27 -4.59
C LEU A 97 -30.73 -8.23 -4.34
N TYR A 98 -31.11 -6.94 -4.27
CA TYR A 98 -30.16 -5.86 -3.96
C TYR A 98 -29.61 -5.98 -2.54
N LYS A 99 -30.48 -6.23 -1.55
CA LYS A 99 -30.06 -6.48 -0.17
C LYS A 99 -29.17 -7.71 -0.04
N GLU A 100 -29.48 -8.77 -0.78
CA GLU A 100 -28.65 -9.98 -0.82
C GLU A 100 -27.26 -9.69 -1.40
N TRP A 101 -27.17 -8.91 -2.49
CA TRP A 101 -25.88 -8.46 -3.03
C TRP A 101 -25.09 -7.61 -2.03
N LEU A 102 -25.71 -6.66 -1.32
CA LEU A 102 -25.02 -5.87 -0.29
C LEU A 102 -24.42 -6.75 0.81
N ILE A 103 -25.11 -7.83 1.19
CA ILE A 103 -24.59 -8.79 2.17
C ILE A 103 -23.43 -9.60 1.60
N ILE A 104 -23.54 -10.06 0.35
CA ILE A 104 -22.44 -10.74 -0.35
C ILE A 104 -21.22 -9.81 -0.40
N LEU A 105 -21.41 -8.54 -0.78
CA LEU A 105 -20.36 -7.52 -0.82
C LEU A 105 -19.71 -7.36 0.56
N ALA A 106 -20.49 -7.22 1.63
CA ALA A 106 -19.95 -7.08 2.99
C ALA A 106 -19.10 -8.30 3.41
N ILE A 107 -19.55 -9.52 3.10
CA ILE A 107 -18.81 -10.75 3.39
C ILE A 107 -17.52 -10.81 2.57
N CYS A 108 -17.58 -10.50 1.27
CA CYS A 108 -16.40 -10.46 0.40
C CYS A 108 -15.37 -9.43 0.87
N MET A 109 -15.82 -8.22 1.22
CA MET A 109 -14.96 -7.15 1.73
C MET A 109 -14.24 -7.57 3.02
N LEU A 110 -14.96 -8.17 3.97
CA LEU A 110 -14.35 -8.66 5.20
C LEU A 110 -13.33 -9.77 4.97
N ASN A 111 -13.55 -10.62 3.97
CA ASN A 111 -12.67 -11.76 3.72
C ASN A 111 -11.38 -11.39 2.98
N VAL A 112 -11.43 -10.45 2.04
CA VAL A 112 -10.23 -10.02 1.29
C VAL A 112 -9.28 -9.19 2.18
N ASN A 113 -9.79 -8.54 3.22
CA ASN A 113 -9.04 -7.62 4.08
C ASN A 113 -8.01 -8.27 5.03
N TYR A 114 -7.77 -9.58 4.99
CA TYR A 114 -6.85 -10.24 5.93
C TYR A 114 -5.40 -9.72 5.81
N THR A 115 -4.90 -9.54 4.59
CA THR A 115 -3.57 -8.96 4.33
C THR A 115 -3.49 -7.51 4.82
N LEU A 116 -4.55 -6.74 4.60
CA LEU A 116 -4.66 -5.36 5.05
C LEU A 116 -4.54 -5.26 6.58
N SER A 117 -5.26 -6.14 7.29
CA SER A 117 -5.21 -6.22 8.75
C SER A 117 -3.81 -6.57 9.25
N TYR A 118 -3.11 -7.50 8.60
CA TYR A 118 -1.71 -7.83 8.90
C TYR A 118 -0.77 -6.63 8.74
N LEU A 119 -0.79 -5.96 7.58
CA LEU A 119 0.08 -4.80 7.32
C LEU A 119 -0.20 -3.65 8.30
N THR A 120 -1.48 -3.41 8.60
CA THR A 120 -1.88 -2.39 9.58
C THR A 120 -1.35 -2.71 10.97
N GLY A 121 -1.45 -3.97 11.42
CA GLY A 121 -0.91 -4.40 12.70
C GLY A 121 0.61 -4.16 12.80
N LYS A 122 1.33 -4.45 11.71
CA LYS A 122 2.77 -4.25 11.60
C LYS A 122 3.15 -2.77 11.76
N GLU A 123 2.49 -1.88 11.03
CA GLU A 123 2.73 -0.42 11.11
C GLU A 123 2.35 0.17 12.46
N VAL A 124 1.21 -0.26 13.03
CA VAL A 124 0.78 0.17 14.37
C VAL A 124 1.82 -0.21 15.42
N ARG A 125 2.39 -1.42 15.36
CA ARG A 125 3.44 -1.84 16.28
C ARG A 125 4.66 -0.91 16.22
N VAL A 126 5.14 -0.57 15.03
CA VAL A 126 6.31 0.30 14.86
C VAL A 126 6.09 1.67 15.49
N ARG A 127 4.91 2.26 15.31
CA ARG A 127 4.56 3.57 15.90
C ARG A 127 4.44 3.56 17.43
N THR A 128 4.23 2.39 18.04
CA THR A 128 4.07 2.27 19.50
C THR A 128 5.39 2.23 20.26
N TYR A 129 6.55 2.19 19.59
CA TYR A 129 7.86 2.10 20.25
C TYR A 129 8.18 3.35 21.08
N PHE A 130 8.03 4.54 20.49
CA PHE A 130 8.35 5.81 21.13
C PHE A 130 7.33 6.87 20.71
N SER A 131 7.10 7.88 21.55
CA SER A 131 6.30 9.04 21.16
C SER A 131 6.99 9.81 20.04
N TYR A 132 6.24 10.67 19.34
CA TYR A 132 6.80 11.52 18.29
C TYR A 132 7.97 12.38 18.81
N GLU A 133 7.80 13.05 19.94
CA GLU A 133 8.84 13.90 20.56
C GLU A 133 10.08 13.11 20.99
N GLU A 134 9.88 11.92 21.55
CA GLU A 134 11.00 11.07 21.96
C GLU A 134 11.75 10.52 20.74
N THR A 135 11.03 10.13 19.68
CA THR A 135 11.61 9.72 18.40
C THR A 135 12.43 10.85 17.80
N LYS A 136 11.87 12.07 17.75
CA LYS A 136 12.54 13.27 17.23
C LYS A 136 13.85 13.55 17.96
N LYS A 137 13.82 13.58 19.29
CA LYS A 137 15.02 13.82 20.13
C LYS A 137 16.11 12.76 19.90
N ARG A 138 15.72 11.49 19.78
CA ARG A 138 16.65 10.37 19.55
C ARG A 138 17.25 10.44 18.14
N CYS A 139 16.44 10.69 17.11
CA CYS A 139 16.91 10.92 15.74
C CYS A 139 17.84 12.13 15.64
N GLU A 140 17.54 13.24 16.33
CA GLU A 140 18.44 14.40 16.42
C GLU A 140 19.78 14.03 17.06
N THR A 141 19.77 13.27 18.16
CA THR A 141 21.00 12.81 18.83
C THR A 141 21.86 11.95 17.90
N ILE A 142 21.23 11.01 17.18
CA ILE A 142 21.92 10.12 16.22
C ILE A 142 22.46 10.93 15.03
N GLY A 143 21.67 11.85 14.49
CA GLY A 143 22.10 12.73 13.40
C GLY A 143 23.26 13.62 13.80
N MET A 144 23.24 14.20 15.00
CA MET A 144 24.38 14.98 15.53
C MET A 144 25.64 14.12 15.71
N ALA A 145 25.49 12.93 16.31
CA ALA A 145 26.59 12.01 16.57
C ALA A 145 27.24 11.47 15.27
N SER A 146 26.45 11.29 14.21
CA SER A 146 26.91 10.73 12.94
C SER A 146 27.97 11.54 12.21
N VAL A 147 28.10 12.85 12.49
CA VAL A 147 29.15 13.70 11.92
C VAL A 147 30.55 13.19 12.32
N PHE A 148 30.67 12.57 13.50
CA PHE A 148 31.90 12.03 14.07
C PHE A 148 32.13 10.54 13.73
N ILE A 149 31.37 9.99 12.79
CA ILE A 149 31.48 8.62 12.28
C ILE A 149 31.86 8.71 10.81
N ASP A 150 32.50 7.68 10.26
CA ASP A 150 32.83 7.61 8.84
C ASP A 150 31.62 8.03 7.97
N GLY A 151 31.76 9.03 7.12
CA GLY A 151 30.64 9.73 6.48
C GLY A 151 31.00 10.12 5.06
N GLY A 152 30.01 10.34 4.20
CA GLY A 152 30.29 10.88 2.87
C GLY A 152 30.84 12.30 3.01
N HIS A 153 32.07 12.53 2.58
CA HIS A 153 32.65 13.87 2.43
C HIS A 153 32.60 14.27 0.96
N TYR A 154 32.33 15.55 0.68
CA TYR A 154 32.50 16.07 -0.66
C TYR A 154 33.98 16.05 -1.03
N THR A 155 34.35 15.21 -2.00
CA THR A 155 35.69 15.22 -2.60
C THR A 155 35.61 15.90 -3.97
N PRO A 156 36.29 17.04 -4.17
CA PRO A 156 36.50 17.60 -5.50
C PRO A 156 37.08 16.54 -6.44
N SER A 157 36.64 16.51 -7.70
CA SER A 157 37.23 15.63 -8.71
C SER A 157 38.73 15.92 -8.82
N ALA A 158 39.56 14.88 -8.99
CA ALA A 158 41.02 15.02 -9.07
C ALA A 158 41.50 16.01 -10.17
N ASN A 159 40.63 16.32 -11.15
CA ASN A 159 40.89 17.22 -12.26
C ASN A 159 40.15 18.58 -12.17
N SER A 160 39.51 18.92 -11.04
CA SER A 160 38.82 20.22 -10.89
C SER A 160 39.75 21.30 -10.33
N ASN A 161 39.63 22.53 -10.83
CA ASN A 161 40.24 23.75 -10.25
C ASN A 161 39.48 24.22 -8.99
N GLU A 162 38.71 23.35 -8.34
CA GLU A 162 37.88 23.70 -7.20
C GLU A 162 38.76 23.96 -5.95
N PRO A 163 38.37 24.90 -5.09
CA PRO A 163 39.11 25.18 -3.87
C PRO A 163 39.24 23.91 -3.01
N ARG A 164 40.46 23.62 -2.53
CA ARG A 164 40.72 22.54 -1.56
C ARG A 164 40.34 22.93 -0.13
N THR A 165 39.60 24.02 0.02
CA THR A 165 39.09 24.56 1.27
C THR A 165 37.59 24.85 1.17
N LEU A 166 36.86 24.61 2.25
CA LEU A 166 35.44 24.88 2.41
C LEU A 166 35.25 26.03 3.40
N VAL A 167 34.40 26.99 3.04
CA VAL A 167 34.06 28.10 3.94
C VAL A 167 32.80 27.74 4.72
N PHE A 168 32.92 27.65 6.05
CA PHE A 168 31.78 27.50 6.95
C PHE A 168 31.76 28.66 7.94
N ASN A 169 30.64 29.41 7.98
CA ASN A 169 30.47 30.60 8.84
C ASN A 169 31.68 31.58 8.79
N GLY A 170 32.20 31.84 7.59
CA GLY A 170 33.30 32.80 7.37
C GLY A 170 34.70 32.29 7.73
N GLN A 171 34.87 31.02 8.10
CA GLN A 171 36.18 30.39 8.33
C GLN A 171 36.46 29.31 7.28
N GLU A 172 37.72 29.23 6.86
CA GLU A 172 38.19 28.25 5.88
C GLU A 172 38.67 26.96 6.56
N TYR A 173 38.18 25.82 6.07
CA TYR A 173 38.52 24.49 6.53
C TYR A 173 39.06 23.64 5.37
N PRO A 174 40.06 22.78 5.58
CA PRO A 174 40.47 21.82 4.56
C PRO A 174 39.32 20.90 4.15
N VAL A 175 39.25 20.48 2.87
CA VAL A 175 38.21 19.55 2.39
C VAL A 175 38.16 18.22 3.17
N GLY A 176 39.29 17.73 3.67
CA GLY A 176 39.36 16.53 4.50
C GLY A 176 38.95 16.74 5.97
N SER A 177 38.59 17.96 6.36
CA SER A 177 38.18 18.31 7.72
C SER A 177 36.88 17.61 8.10
N LEU A 178 36.73 17.23 9.36
CA LEU A 178 35.50 16.67 9.91
C LEU A 178 34.29 17.60 9.74
N ILE A 179 34.51 18.93 9.64
CA ILE A 179 33.45 19.90 9.32
C ILE A 179 32.83 19.66 7.93
N ASN A 180 33.51 18.94 7.03
CA ASN A 180 32.98 18.56 5.72
C ASN A 180 32.17 17.25 5.75
N ASN A 181 32.13 16.52 6.86
CA ASN A 181 31.32 15.31 6.95
C ASN A 181 29.83 15.64 6.88
N SER A 182 29.11 14.81 6.12
CA SER A 182 27.65 14.79 6.12
C SER A 182 27.13 13.95 7.27
N GLY A 183 26.11 14.46 7.97
CA GLY A 183 25.42 13.72 9.01
C GLY A 183 24.28 12.87 8.45
N GLN A 184 23.93 11.80 9.15
CA GLN A 184 22.69 11.05 8.94
C GLN A 184 21.49 11.97 9.16
N THR A 185 20.58 11.99 8.19
CA THR A 185 19.31 12.70 8.29
C THR A 185 18.15 11.72 8.42
N PHE A 186 17.13 12.14 9.15
CA PHE A 186 15.89 11.38 9.34
C PHE A 186 14.72 12.20 8.83
N ARG A 187 13.65 11.53 8.41
CA ARG A 187 12.41 12.20 7.97
C ARG A 187 11.78 13.00 9.11
N ILE A 188 11.89 12.49 10.34
CA ILE A 188 11.62 13.25 11.56
C ILE A 188 12.86 14.08 11.90
N SER A 189 12.78 15.40 11.78
CA SER A 189 13.87 16.30 12.11
C SER A 189 13.38 17.52 12.89
N GLY A 190 14.29 18.13 13.64
CA GLY A 190 14.06 19.41 14.31
C GLY A 190 13.97 20.58 13.36
N ASN A 191 13.69 21.76 13.91
CA ASN A 191 13.68 23.01 13.15
C ASN A 191 15.06 23.37 12.58
N GLU A 192 16.13 22.85 13.18
CA GLU A 192 17.50 23.04 12.75
C GLU A 192 18.11 21.69 12.36
N ASN A 193 18.83 21.65 11.23
CA ASN A 193 19.53 20.47 10.77
C ASN A 193 20.56 20.01 11.84
N PRO A 194 20.49 18.75 12.34
CA PRO A 194 21.44 18.20 13.31
C PRO A 194 22.91 18.40 12.92
N GLU A 195 23.24 18.27 11.64
CA GLU A 195 24.58 18.48 11.11
C GLU A 195 25.04 19.94 11.31
N LEU A 196 24.19 20.91 10.94
CA LEU A 196 24.50 22.33 11.07
C LEU A 196 24.71 22.72 12.55
N LYS A 197 23.89 22.17 13.43
CA LYS A 197 23.99 22.40 14.87
C LYS A 197 25.33 21.92 15.42
N VAL A 198 25.79 20.74 15.02
CA VAL A 198 27.10 20.20 15.45
C VAL A 198 28.25 21.02 14.88
N LYS A 199 28.20 21.41 13.60
CA LYS A 199 29.25 22.23 12.98
C LYS A 199 29.41 23.58 13.68
N LYS A 200 28.30 24.21 14.10
CA LYS A 200 28.34 25.44 14.94
C LYS A 200 29.01 25.20 16.29
N LEU A 201 28.71 24.07 16.96
CA LEU A 201 29.34 23.72 18.25
C LEU A 201 30.85 23.46 18.11
N MET A 202 31.26 22.82 17.01
CA MET A 202 32.68 22.60 16.70
C MET A 202 33.42 23.91 16.49
N GLN A 203 32.84 24.83 15.72
CA GLN A 203 33.40 26.16 15.46
C GLN A 203 33.58 26.98 16.76
N GLN A 204 32.64 26.83 17.70
CA GLN A 204 32.66 27.51 19.00
C GLN A 204 33.58 26.85 20.05
N ASP A 205 34.29 25.77 19.70
CA ASP A 205 35.07 24.93 20.63
C ASP A 205 34.27 24.48 21.87
N ASN A 206 32.98 24.17 21.68
CA ASN A 206 32.10 23.78 22.77
C ASN A 206 32.23 22.29 23.12
N GLN A 207 33.40 21.92 23.66
CA GLN A 207 33.75 20.54 23.98
C GLN A 207 32.77 19.88 24.96
N GLN A 208 32.19 20.65 25.88
CA GLN A 208 31.23 20.13 26.85
C GLN A 208 29.96 19.59 26.16
N GLN A 209 29.42 20.33 25.20
CA GLN A 209 28.22 19.88 24.47
C GLN A 209 28.53 18.73 23.51
N ILE A 210 29.71 18.71 22.89
CA ILE A 210 30.13 17.62 22.00
C ILE A 210 30.28 16.31 22.79
N LYS A 211 30.97 16.35 23.95
CA LYS A 211 31.05 15.20 24.87
C LYS A 211 29.68 14.73 25.33
N LYS A 212 28.73 15.65 25.56
CA LYS A 212 27.36 15.30 25.90
C LYS A 212 26.65 14.55 24.76
N ILE A 213 26.79 15.00 23.50
CA ILE A 213 26.20 14.32 22.34
C ILE A 213 26.72 12.87 22.24
N MET A 214 28.03 12.68 22.41
CA MET A 214 28.64 11.34 22.40
C MET A 214 28.12 10.46 23.54
N ARG A 215 28.00 11.01 24.76
CA ARG A 215 27.41 10.27 25.90
C ARG A 215 25.95 9.90 25.68
N ASP A 216 25.15 10.83 25.16
CA ASP A 216 23.73 10.61 24.86
C ASP A 216 23.57 9.52 23.78
N TYR A 217 24.44 9.52 22.76
CA TYR A 217 24.48 8.46 21.74
C TYR A 217 24.82 7.09 22.33
N PHE A 218 25.82 7.03 23.21
CA PHE A 218 26.19 5.79 23.92
C PHE A 218 25.09 5.29 24.86
N ALA A 219 24.29 6.18 25.45
CA ALA A 219 23.11 5.78 26.21
C ALA A 219 22.10 5.02 25.32
N LEU A 220 21.91 5.44 24.07
CA LEU A 220 21.06 4.75 23.10
C LEU A 220 21.63 3.37 22.70
N ILE A 221 22.94 3.28 22.49
CA ILE A 221 23.62 1.98 22.25
C ILE A 221 23.31 1.01 23.40
N LYS A 222 23.49 1.47 24.65
CA LYS A 222 23.26 0.66 25.85
C LYS A 222 21.80 0.28 26.03
N GLU A 223 20.87 1.20 25.77
CA GLU A 223 19.43 0.96 25.86
C GLU A 223 18.99 -0.19 24.95
N HIS A 224 19.54 -0.28 23.74
CA HIS A 224 19.21 -1.32 22.76
C HIS A 224 20.09 -2.58 22.87
N GLY A 225 20.95 -2.65 23.90
CA GLY A 225 21.83 -3.79 24.14
C GLY A 225 22.80 -4.05 22.99
N LEU A 226 23.27 -2.98 22.34
CA LEU A 226 24.27 -3.02 21.28
C LEU A 226 25.68 -2.98 21.90
N ASN A 227 26.62 -3.69 21.31
CA ASN A 227 27.98 -3.80 21.83
C ASN A 227 28.91 -2.84 21.08
N THR A 228 29.81 -2.18 21.83
CA THR A 228 30.88 -1.35 21.29
C THR A 228 32.12 -1.50 22.18
N ASN A 229 33.30 -1.44 21.58
CA ASN A 229 34.60 -1.49 22.26
C ASN A 229 35.17 -0.08 22.52
N LEU A 230 34.38 0.96 22.32
CA LEU A 230 34.75 2.37 22.47
C LEU A 230 34.09 2.96 23.72
N THR A 231 34.63 4.06 24.25
CA THR A 231 33.97 4.89 25.28
C THR A 231 33.73 6.30 24.74
N PRO A 232 32.77 7.07 25.27
CA PRO A 232 32.54 8.45 24.83
C PRO A 232 33.79 9.34 24.91
N GLU A 233 34.61 9.16 25.94
CA GLU A 233 35.85 9.90 26.14
C GLU A 233 36.91 9.52 25.09
N GLN A 234 37.12 8.22 24.85
CA GLN A 234 38.02 7.75 23.79
C GLN A 234 37.54 8.21 22.40
N TRP A 235 36.22 8.17 22.15
CA TRP A 235 35.65 8.65 20.89
C TRP A 235 35.96 10.13 20.67
N PHE A 236 35.77 10.96 21.70
CA PHE A 236 36.08 12.38 21.62
C PHE A 236 37.55 12.62 21.30
N ASP A 237 38.46 11.97 22.04
CA ASP A 237 39.90 12.14 21.87
C ASP A 237 40.39 11.69 20.48
N MET A 238 39.73 10.69 19.89
CA MET A 238 40.05 10.18 18.53
C MET A 238 39.51 11.04 17.39
N THR A 239 38.42 11.77 17.61
CA THR A 239 37.71 12.45 16.51
C THR A 239 37.76 13.98 16.56
N TYR A 240 37.98 14.56 17.73
CA TYR A 240 37.89 16.00 17.92
C TYR A 240 39.26 16.68 17.93
N SER A 241 39.63 17.33 16.82
CA SER A 241 40.88 18.08 16.67
C SER A 241 40.67 19.56 16.28
N HIS A 242 40.33 20.41 17.24
CA HIS A 242 40.24 21.85 17.02
C HIS A 242 41.64 22.46 16.75
N PRO A 243 41.80 23.46 15.84
CA PRO A 243 40.77 24.18 15.10
C PRO A 243 40.49 23.66 13.67
N HIS A 244 41.35 22.80 13.11
CA HIS A 244 41.28 22.44 11.69
C HIS A 244 40.50 21.14 11.42
N PHE A 245 40.30 20.31 12.45
CA PHE A 245 39.58 19.03 12.43
C PHE A 245 40.08 18.06 11.36
N THR A 246 41.39 18.05 11.11
CA THR A 246 42.05 17.20 10.12
C THR A 246 42.66 15.94 10.72
N ASP A 247 42.97 15.98 12.02
CA ASP A 247 43.63 14.90 12.72
C ASP A 247 42.56 14.11 13.46
N TYR A 248 41.91 13.17 12.78
CA TYR A 248 40.89 12.30 13.36
C TYR A 248 41.02 10.87 12.83
N GLU A 249 40.66 9.91 13.68
CA GLU A 249 40.55 8.50 13.30
C GLU A 249 39.15 8.20 12.76
N LEU A 250 39.08 7.44 11.66
CA LEU A 250 37.80 6.96 11.13
C LEU A 250 37.26 5.84 12.02
N ILE A 251 36.01 6.02 12.48
CA ILE A 251 35.31 5.03 13.29
C ILE A 251 34.35 4.25 12.40
N GLY A 252 34.52 2.94 12.40
CA GLY A 252 33.68 2.03 11.61
C GLY A 252 32.24 1.98 12.11
N LYS A 253 31.29 1.85 11.17
CA LYS A 253 29.83 1.80 11.43
C LYS A 253 29.29 0.44 11.95
N GLY A 254 30.12 -0.60 11.97
CA GLY A 254 29.83 -1.97 12.46
C GLY A 254 28.75 -2.79 11.73
N ASN A 255 28.88 -4.09 11.42
CA ASN A 255 29.99 -5.06 11.53
C ASN A 255 30.27 -5.59 10.10
N GLY A 256 31.53 -5.76 9.72
CA GLY A 256 31.98 -6.02 8.34
C GLY A 256 31.40 -7.27 7.67
N ASN A 257 30.24 -7.14 7.05
CA ASN A 257 29.77 -8.05 6.02
C ASN A 257 29.29 -7.22 4.82
N ASN A 258 30.16 -7.14 3.82
CA ASN A 258 29.88 -6.91 2.41
C ASN A 258 28.51 -6.26 2.11
N ASP A 259 28.43 -4.95 2.26
CA ASP A 259 27.77 -4.13 1.26
C ASP A 259 28.31 -4.61 -0.09
N GLY A 260 27.45 -5.22 -0.92
CA GLY A 260 27.78 -5.96 -2.16
C GLY A 260 28.47 -5.16 -3.27
N LEU A 261 29.14 -4.08 -2.91
CA LEU A 261 29.93 -3.16 -3.71
C LEU A 261 31.45 -3.44 -3.65
N GLY A 262 31.89 -4.54 -3.02
CA GLY A 262 33.28 -5.01 -3.13
C GLY A 262 34.33 -4.09 -2.49
N TYR A 263 33.93 -3.16 -1.62
CA TYR A 263 34.89 -2.42 -0.80
C TYR A 263 35.35 -3.33 0.34
N THR A 264 36.64 -3.65 0.33
CA THR A 264 37.30 -4.38 1.41
C THR A 264 37.10 -3.59 2.69
N ALA A 265 36.44 -4.20 3.69
CA ALA A 265 36.30 -3.62 5.01
C ALA A 265 37.70 -3.30 5.55
N GLY A 266 38.00 -2.00 5.70
CA GLY A 266 39.12 -1.59 6.53
C GLY A 266 38.92 -2.22 7.91
N SER A 267 39.95 -2.86 8.45
CA SER A 267 39.94 -3.39 9.82
C SER A 267 39.89 -2.22 10.79
N TYR A 268 38.70 -1.65 11.01
CA TYR A 268 38.50 -0.60 11.99
C TYR A 268 38.81 -1.16 13.40
N THR A 269 39.79 -0.57 14.07
CA THR A 269 40.18 -0.94 15.45
C THR A 269 39.04 -0.67 16.44
N TYR A 270 38.21 0.34 16.17
CA TYR A 270 37.05 0.73 16.98
C TYR A 270 35.76 0.59 16.18
N ASN A 271 34.78 -0.05 16.79
CA ASN A 271 33.51 -0.39 16.14
C ASN A 271 32.34 0.24 16.91
N LEU A 272 31.52 1.01 16.19
CA LEU A 272 30.34 1.67 16.70
C LEU A 272 29.12 1.18 15.90
N PRO A 273 28.07 0.61 16.54
CA PRO A 273 26.94 -0.03 15.85
C PRO A 273 25.95 1.02 15.26
N HIS A 274 26.47 1.86 14.36
CA HIS A 274 25.77 3.00 13.80
C HIS A 274 24.65 2.56 12.86
N ASN A 275 24.93 1.62 11.94
CA ASN A 275 23.94 1.15 10.97
C ASN A 275 22.72 0.54 11.66
N ALA A 276 22.95 -0.24 12.71
CA ALA A 276 21.91 -0.87 13.52
C ALA A 276 20.97 0.16 14.17
N LEU A 277 21.53 1.22 14.76
CA LEU A 277 20.74 2.34 15.31
C LEU A 277 19.99 3.10 14.21
N VAL A 278 20.68 3.49 13.14
CA VAL A 278 20.09 4.25 12.03
C VAL A 278 18.93 3.48 11.42
N ASN A 279 19.10 2.20 11.10
CA ASN A 279 18.05 1.40 10.49
C ASN A 279 16.80 1.31 11.36
N GLY A 280 16.97 1.05 12.66
CA GLY A 280 15.85 0.97 13.60
C GLY A 280 15.11 2.30 13.74
N TYR A 281 15.84 3.40 13.96
CA TYR A 281 15.23 4.74 14.10
C TYR A 281 14.70 5.29 12.79
N GLN A 282 15.27 4.92 11.64
CA GLN A 282 14.75 5.32 10.33
C GLN A 282 13.42 4.63 10.04
N ARG A 283 13.28 3.34 10.38
CA ARG A 283 11.99 2.64 10.30
C ARG A 283 10.93 3.29 11.20
N ILE A 284 11.27 3.61 12.45
CA ILE A 284 10.36 4.28 13.39
C ILE A 284 10.01 5.70 12.90
N SER A 285 11.00 6.49 12.52
CA SER A 285 10.84 7.85 11.96
C SER A 285 9.92 7.84 10.75
N ASN A 286 10.14 6.93 9.81
CA ASN A 286 9.35 6.85 8.58
C ASN A 286 7.89 6.46 8.86
N SER A 287 7.65 5.59 9.83
CA SER A 287 6.29 5.15 10.20
C SER A 287 5.36 6.31 10.62
N TRP A 288 5.90 7.43 11.12
CA TRP A 288 5.12 8.61 11.50
C TRP A 288 4.56 9.40 10.32
N PHE A 289 5.21 9.32 9.15
CA PHE A 289 4.84 10.10 7.97
C PHE A 289 4.32 9.23 6.83
N SER A 290 4.56 7.92 6.88
CA SER A 290 3.89 6.97 5.99
C SER A 290 2.43 6.82 6.44
N PRO A 291 1.46 6.68 5.52
CA PRO A 291 0.12 6.28 5.91
C PRO A 291 0.15 4.85 6.52
N LEU A 292 -0.82 4.51 7.36
CA LEU A 292 -0.90 3.14 7.93
C LEU A 292 -1.05 2.08 6.83
N ILE A 293 -1.72 2.47 5.75
CA ILE A 293 -1.97 1.66 4.57
C ILE A 293 -1.87 2.62 3.38
N GLU A 294 -1.20 2.21 2.32
CA GLU A 294 -1.17 2.97 1.07
C GLU A 294 -2.56 3.02 0.41
N ASP A 295 -2.95 4.18 -0.12
CA ASP A 295 -4.22 4.37 -0.80
C ASP A 295 -4.41 3.38 -1.96
N SER A 296 -3.34 3.08 -2.69
CA SER A 296 -3.28 2.06 -3.75
C SER A 296 -3.77 0.68 -3.27
N THR A 297 -3.36 0.29 -2.06
CA THR A 297 -3.69 -1.01 -1.45
C THR A 297 -5.14 -1.04 -1.00
N ILE A 298 -5.65 0.06 -0.43
CA ILE A 298 -7.06 0.21 -0.05
C ILE A 298 -7.94 0.09 -1.30
N LEU A 299 -7.60 0.82 -2.36
CA LEU A 299 -8.34 0.82 -3.62
C LEU A 299 -8.34 -0.56 -4.27
N PHE A 300 -7.17 -1.20 -4.39
CA PHE A 300 -7.06 -2.56 -4.92
C PHE A 300 -7.99 -3.52 -4.17
N THR A 301 -7.97 -3.47 -2.84
CA THR A 301 -8.77 -4.36 -2.00
C THR A 301 -10.27 -4.11 -2.15
N LEU A 302 -10.70 -2.85 -2.23
CA LEU A 302 -12.08 -2.46 -2.50
C LEU A 302 -12.58 -3.02 -3.83
N TYR A 303 -11.83 -2.81 -4.92
CA TYR A 303 -12.21 -3.30 -6.24
C TYR A 303 -12.18 -4.83 -6.33
N PHE A 304 -11.22 -5.47 -5.66
CA PHE A 304 -11.13 -6.93 -5.65
C PHE A 304 -12.30 -7.56 -4.88
N GLY A 305 -12.65 -7.01 -3.71
CA GLY A 305 -13.84 -7.42 -2.95
C GLY A 305 -15.13 -7.22 -3.74
N LEU A 306 -15.24 -6.08 -4.44
CA LEU A 306 -16.37 -5.80 -5.34
C LEU A 306 -16.44 -6.82 -6.49
N ALA A 307 -15.33 -7.12 -7.16
CA ALA A 307 -15.27 -8.08 -8.25
C ALA A 307 -15.71 -9.49 -7.80
N ILE A 308 -15.20 -9.97 -6.66
CA ILE A 308 -15.63 -11.26 -6.09
C ILE A 308 -17.12 -11.25 -5.75
N SER A 309 -17.64 -10.14 -5.20
CA SER A 309 -19.06 -10.02 -4.88
C SER A 309 -19.94 -10.18 -6.12
N MET A 310 -19.51 -9.64 -7.26
CA MET A 310 -20.23 -9.75 -8.53
C MET A 310 -20.15 -11.16 -9.10
N LEU A 311 -19.02 -11.86 -8.93
CA LEU A 311 -18.90 -13.27 -9.34
C LEU A 311 -19.88 -14.16 -8.55
N VAL A 312 -19.92 -14.00 -7.23
CA VAL A 312 -20.81 -14.77 -6.35
C VAL A 312 -22.28 -14.43 -6.62
N PHE A 313 -22.59 -13.15 -6.84
CA PHE A 313 -23.94 -12.72 -7.22
C PHE A 313 -24.36 -13.25 -8.59
N GLY A 314 -23.46 -13.26 -9.57
CA GLY A 314 -23.69 -13.86 -10.89
C GLY A 314 -24.08 -15.33 -10.80
N TYR A 315 -23.38 -16.12 -9.96
CA TYR A 315 -23.74 -17.53 -9.70
C TYR A 315 -25.14 -17.68 -9.10
N LYS A 316 -25.54 -16.76 -8.21
CA LYS A 316 -26.85 -16.80 -7.56
C LYS A 316 -27.98 -16.57 -8.54
N VAL A 317 -27.80 -15.60 -9.43
CA VAL A 317 -28.81 -15.16 -10.39
C VAL A 317 -28.90 -16.09 -11.60
N THR A 318 -27.78 -16.66 -12.03
CA THR A 318 -27.67 -17.50 -13.23
C THR A 318 -27.40 -18.98 -12.87
N THR A 319 -27.13 -19.80 -13.88
CA THR A 319 -26.72 -21.20 -13.68
C THR A 319 -25.20 -21.32 -13.61
N GLY A 320 -24.68 -22.36 -12.95
CA GLY A 320 -23.23 -22.62 -12.93
C GLY A 320 -22.65 -22.80 -14.34
N ARG A 321 -23.42 -23.40 -15.26
CA ARG A 321 -23.08 -23.50 -16.69
C ARG A 321 -22.92 -22.12 -17.33
N ASN A 322 -23.89 -21.22 -17.15
CA ASN A 322 -23.82 -19.87 -17.73
C ASN A 322 -22.66 -19.07 -17.16
N LEU A 323 -22.38 -19.22 -15.87
CA LEU A 323 -21.23 -18.58 -15.22
C LEU A 323 -19.91 -19.05 -15.81
N LEU A 324 -19.72 -20.37 -15.95
CA LEU A 324 -18.49 -20.94 -16.49
C LEU A 324 -18.28 -20.53 -17.94
N ILE A 325 -19.33 -20.54 -18.77
CA ILE A 325 -19.26 -20.05 -20.14
C ILE A 325 -18.94 -18.56 -20.15
N ALA A 326 -19.52 -17.75 -19.27
CA ALA A 326 -19.21 -16.31 -19.17
C ALA A 326 -17.74 -16.05 -18.83
N VAL A 327 -17.14 -16.80 -17.90
CA VAL A 327 -15.71 -16.68 -17.56
C VAL A 327 -14.84 -16.97 -18.79
N ILE A 328 -15.11 -18.07 -19.49
CA ILE A 328 -14.35 -18.46 -20.69
C ILE A 328 -14.53 -17.42 -21.81
N SER A 329 -15.77 -17.03 -22.10
CA SER A 329 -16.08 -16.04 -23.13
C SER A 329 -15.45 -14.68 -22.81
N PHE A 330 -15.45 -14.25 -21.55
CA PHE A 330 -14.81 -13.02 -21.14
C PHE A 330 -13.29 -13.07 -21.32
N GLY A 331 -12.64 -14.18 -20.92
CA GLY A 331 -11.21 -14.37 -21.16
C GLY A 331 -10.84 -14.36 -22.64
N LEU A 332 -11.61 -15.04 -23.48
CA LEU A 332 -11.41 -15.03 -24.94
C LEU A 332 -11.60 -13.63 -25.54
N LEU A 333 -12.59 -12.87 -25.08
CA LEU A 333 -12.81 -11.49 -25.50
C LEU A 333 -11.60 -10.59 -25.19
N TRP A 334 -10.96 -10.76 -24.02
CA TRP A 334 -9.76 -10.01 -23.66
C TRP A 334 -8.56 -10.34 -24.55
N ILE A 335 -8.39 -11.61 -24.93
CA ILE A 335 -7.34 -12.01 -25.89
C ILE A 335 -7.61 -11.34 -27.25
N LEU A 336 -8.86 -11.37 -27.72
CA LEU A 336 -9.25 -10.71 -28.98
C LEU A 336 -9.02 -9.19 -28.92
N PHE A 337 -9.40 -8.54 -27.83
CA PHE A 337 -9.14 -7.11 -27.64
C PHE A 337 -7.65 -6.78 -27.62
N GLY A 338 -6.82 -7.62 -27.01
CA GLY A 338 -5.37 -7.48 -27.04
C GLY A 338 -4.80 -7.55 -28.46
N ILE A 339 -5.21 -8.54 -29.25
CA ILE A 339 -4.79 -8.68 -30.66
C ILE A 339 -5.24 -7.46 -31.48
N MET A 340 -6.50 -7.05 -31.35
CA MET A 340 -7.04 -5.91 -32.08
C MET A 340 -6.39 -4.58 -31.67
N ALA A 341 -6.02 -4.43 -30.40
CA ALA A 341 -5.28 -3.26 -29.93
C ALA A 341 -3.93 -3.13 -30.63
N VAL A 342 -3.17 -4.24 -30.72
CA VAL A 342 -1.89 -4.29 -31.43
C VAL A 342 -2.08 -3.97 -32.92
N LEU A 343 -3.09 -4.55 -33.57
CA LEU A 343 -3.38 -4.29 -35.00
C LEU A 343 -3.81 -2.85 -35.28
N SER A 344 -4.52 -2.21 -34.35
CA SER A 344 -4.98 -0.83 -34.49
C SER A 344 -3.88 0.20 -34.36
N SER A 345 -2.71 -0.18 -33.81
CA SER A 345 -1.62 0.73 -33.43
C SER A 345 -2.09 1.92 -32.56
N SER A 346 -3.23 1.79 -31.89
CA SER A 346 -3.87 2.84 -31.10
C SER A 346 -4.00 2.38 -29.66
N GLY A 347 -3.35 3.11 -28.75
CA GLY A 347 -3.50 2.90 -27.30
C GLY A 347 -4.93 3.11 -26.79
N LYS A 348 -5.80 3.71 -27.62
CA LYS A 348 -7.20 4.03 -27.26
C LYS A 348 -8.19 2.93 -27.66
N PHE A 349 -7.76 1.92 -28.42
CA PHE A 349 -8.68 0.88 -28.92
C PHE A 349 -9.38 0.13 -27.77
N ILE A 350 -8.62 -0.34 -26.78
CA ILE A 350 -9.14 -1.12 -25.65
C ILE A 350 -10.23 -0.36 -24.86
N PRO A 351 -10.01 0.87 -24.37
CA PRO A 351 -11.03 1.57 -23.60
C PRO A 351 -12.32 1.81 -24.41
N TYR A 352 -12.23 2.16 -25.70
CA TYR A 352 -13.42 2.31 -26.55
C TYR A 352 -14.14 0.97 -26.78
N ALA A 353 -13.40 -0.10 -27.07
CA ALA A 353 -13.97 -1.43 -27.28
C ALA A 353 -14.74 -1.92 -26.04
N CYS A 354 -14.19 -1.69 -24.84
CA CYS A 354 -14.84 -2.01 -23.58
C CYS A 354 -16.15 -1.24 -23.37
N LEU A 355 -16.18 0.08 -23.63
CA LEU A 355 -17.41 0.88 -23.50
C LEU A 355 -18.49 0.43 -24.49
N ILE A 356 -18.11 0.19 -25.75
CA ILE A 356 -19.02 -0.31 -26.78
C ILE A 356 -19.58 -1.68 -26.38
N LEU A 357 -18.74 -2.57 -25.84
CA LEU A 357 -19.17 -3.88 -25.37
C LEU A 357 -20.20 -3.77 -24.24
N VAL A 358 -19.96 -2.92 -23.25
CA VAL A 358 -20.90 -2.69 -22.13
C VAL A 358 -22.25 -2.22 -22.66
N VAL A 359 -22.25 -1.24 -23.56
CA VAL A 359 -23.48 -0.69 -24.17
C VAL A 359 -24.21 -1.75 -24.99
N ALA A 360 -23.48 -2.51 -25.82
CA ALA A 360 -24.05 -3.58 -26.64
C ALA A 360 -24.67 -4.69 -25.79
N MET A 361 -23.99 -5.11 -24.71
CA MET A 361 -24.49 -6.12 -23.76
C MET A 361 -25.72 -5.63 -23.00
N MET A 362 -25.73 -4.36 -22.58
CA MET A 362 -26.89 -3.75 -21.94
C MET A 362 -28.09 -3.71 -22.90
N ALA A 363 -27.89 -3.24 -24.14
CA ALA A 363 -28.93 -3.17 -25.15
C ALA A 363 -29.52 -4.56 -25.46
N TYR A 364 -28.65 -5.57 -25.62
CA TYR A 364 -29.09 -6.95 -25.81
C TYR A 364 -29.88 -7.49 -24.61
N PHE A 365 -29.39 -7.27 -23.38
CA PHE A 365 -30.07 -7.74 -22.17
C PHE A 365 -31.46 -7.12 -22.01
N LEU A 366 -31.59 -5.81 -22.25
CA LEU A 366 -32.88 -5.11 -22.22
C LEU A 366 -33.80 -5.55 -23.36
N SER A 367 -33.26 -5.84 -24.54
CA SER A 367 -34.02 -6.39 -25.67
C SER A 367 -34.68 -7.72 -25.29
N VAL A 368 -33.95 -8.64 -24.65
CA VAL A 368 -34.48 -9.95 -24.18
C VAL A 368 -35.51 -9.82 -23.06
N ILE A 369 -35.46 -8.76 -22.26
CA ILE A 369 -36.50 -8.51 -21.24
C ILE A 369 -37.80 -8.04 -21.90
N ASN A 370 -37.69 -7.28 -22.99
CA ASN A 370 -38.84 -6.65 -23.67
C ASN A 370 -39.44 -7.54 -24.75
N SER A 371 -38.62 -8.37 -25.42
CA SER A 371 -39.12 -9.41 -26.32
C SER A 371 -39.49 -10.62 -25.47
N ASN A 372 -40.71 -11.15 -25.61
CA ASN A 372 -41.12 -12.39 -24.94
C ASN A 372 -40.38 -13.64 -25.49
N GLU A 373 -39.18 -13.46 -26.04
CA GLU A 373 -38.32 -14.53 -26.51
C GLU A 373 -37.68 -15.26 -25.32
N GLY A 374 -37.38 -16.55 -25.51
CA GLY A 374 -36.77 -17.33 -24.44
C GLY A 374 -35.31 -16.92 -24.17
N LYS A 375 -34.83 -17.27 -22.98
CA LYS A 375 -33.59 -16.72 -22.39
C LYS A 375 -32.30 -16.93 -23.20
N ARG A 376 -32.18 -17.89 -24.12
CA ARG A 376 -30.98 -18.12 -24.97
C ARG A 376 -29.64 -17.89 -24.21
N VAL A 377 -28.78 -17.00 -24.71
CA VAL A 377 -27.46 -16.66 -24.13
C VAL A 377 -27.49 -15.47 -23.15
N SER A 378 -28.68 -14.92 -22.85
CA SER A 378 -28.81 -13.71 -22.01
C SER A 378 -28.27 -13.88 -20.59
N GLY A 379 -28.27 -15.10 -20.05
CA GLY A 379 -27.64 -15.38 -18.76
C GLY A 379 -26.11 -15.26 -18.79
N ILE A 380 -25.48 -15.57 -19.93
CA ILE A 380 -24.03 -15.39 -20.14
C ILE A 380 -23.74 -13.89 -20.25
N VAL A 381 -24.52 -13.17 -21.07
CA VAL A 381 -24.39 -11.71 -21.26
C VAL A 381 -24.59 -10.95 -19.95
N LEU A 382 -25.57 -11.34 -19.14
CA LEU A 382 -25.82 -10.73 -17.83
C LEU A 382 -24.60 -10.85 -16.91
N ASN A 383 -23.95 -12.01 -16.84
CA ASN A 383 -22.74 -12.17 -16.00
C ASN A 383 -21.62 -11.24 -16.47
N ILE A 384 -21.33 -11.21 -17.77
CA ILE A 384 -20.28 -10.34 -18.32
C ILE A 384 -20.62 -8.86 -18.11
N LEU A 385 -21.89 -8.49 -18.29
CA LEU A 385 -22.38 -7.14 -18.04
C LEU A 385 -22.18 -6.73 -16.59
N LEU A 386 -22.47 -7.61 -15.61
CA LEU A 386 -22.26 -7.33 -14.19
C LEU A 386 -20.78 -7.13 -13.82
N TRP A 387 -19.87 -7.87 -14.47
CA TRP A 387 -18.43 -7.79 -14.19
C TRP A 387 -17.76 -6.58 -14.84
N SER A 388 -18.27 -6.13 -15.99
CA SER A 388 -17.69 -4.99 -16.73
C SER A 388 -18.07 -3.62 -16.14
N LEU A 389 -19.05 -3.56 -15.24
CA LEU A 389 -19.51 -2.31 -14.60
C LEU A 389 -18.42 -1.59 -13.83
N GLY A 390 -17.59 -2.35 -13.13
CA GLY A 390 -16.52 -1.79 -12.29
C GLY A 390 -15.52 -0.96 -13.09
N ALA A 391 -15.43 -1.20 -14.40
CA ALA A 391 -14.47 -0.53 -15.27
C ALA A 391 -15.05 0.69 -16.01
N VAL A 392 -16.37 0.92 -16.02
CA VAL A 392 -16.99 1.95 -16.88
C VAL A 392 -16.47 3.36 -16.57
N LEU A 393 -16.57 3.81 -15.31
CA LEU A 393 -16.09 5.15 -14.95
C LEU A 393 -14.57 5.29 -14.96
N PRO A 394 -13.77 4.30 -14.50
CA PRO A 394 -12.32 4.32 -14.68
C PRO A 394 -11.92 4.46 -16.15
N ILE A 395 -12.60 3.77 -17.07
CA ILE A 395 -12.33 3.91 -18.50
C ILE A 395 -12.68 5.31 -19.01
N ILE A 396 -13.82 5.88 -18.60
CA ILE A 396 -14.19 7.25 -18.95
C ILE A 396 -13.15 8.25 -18.43
N TYR A 397 -12.71 8.09 -17.18
CA TYR A 397 -11.66 8.90 -16.58
C TYR A 397 -10.34 8.80 -17.37
N CYS A 398 -9.90 7.58 -17.72
CA CYS A 398 -8.68 7.38 -18.51
C CYS A 398 -8.77 8.04 -19.90
N LEU A 399 -9.94 7.98 -20.55
CA LEU A 399 -10.16 8.64 -21.85
C LEU A 399 -10.14 10.17 -21.73
N LEU A 400 -10.71 10.73 -20.65
CA LEU A 400 -10.65 12.17 -20.38
C LEU A 400 -9.20 12.61 -20.11
N MET A 401 -8.47 11.86 -19.29
CA MET A 401 -7.06 12.12 -19.01
C MET A 401 -6.22 12.15 -20.28
N ASP A 402 -6.36 11.14 -21.13
CA ASP A 402 -5.66 11.07 -22.41
C ASP A 402 -6.08 12.19 -23.38
N TYR A 403 -7.35 12.58 -23.40
CA TYR A 403 -7.81 13.70 -24.23
C TYR A 403 -7.15 15.03 -23.80
N TYR A 404 -7.13 15.33 -22.51
CA TYR A 404 -6.55 16.57 -22.01
C TYR A 404 -5.01 16.56 -22.05
N SER A 405 -4.35 15.42 -21.80
CA SER A 405 -2.89 15.31 -21.90
C SER A 405 -2.38 15.56 -23.32
N ASN A 406 -3.11 15.08 -24.34
CA ASN A 406 -2.76 15.32 -25.75
C ASN A 406 -3.02 16.77 -26.19
N THR A 407 -3.83 17.52 -25.43
CA THR A 407 -4.12 18.94 -25.68
C THR A 407 -3.11 19.85 -24.98
N ASP A 408 -2.38 19.32 -24.00
CA ASP A 408 -1.43 20.06 -23.19
C ASP A 408 -0.07 20.22 -23.91
N GLN A 409 0.14 21.41 -24.50
CA GLN A 409 1.45 21.83 -25.01
C GLN A 409 2.28 22.40 -23.85
N GLY A 410 2.78 21.54 -22.97
CA GLY A 410 3.58 21.93 -21.81
C GLY A 410 4.83 22.73 -22.20
N ILE A 411 5.18 23.75 -21.40
CA ILE A 411 6.47 24.45 -21.51
C ILE A 411 7.49 23.69 -20.66
N ARG A 412 8.62 23.31 -21.25
CA ARG A 412 9.77 22.82 -20.49
C ARG A 412 10.53 24.02 -19.93
N ASP A 413 10.42 24.25 -18.63
CA ASP A 413 11.29 25.18 -17.92
C ASP A 413 12.00 24.46 -16.77
N GLY A 414 13.33 24.49 -16.77
CA GLY A 414 14.15 23.89 -15.70
C GLY A 414 13.97 22.39 -15.42
N GLY A 415 13.38 21.61 -16.34
CA GLY A 415 13.13 20.17 -16.15
C GLY A 415 11.76 19.83 -15.53
N TYR A 416 10.93 20.82 -15.24
CA TYR A 416 9.54 20.64 -14.81
C TYR A 416 8.59 20.92 -15.98
N ILE A 417 7.64 20.01 -16.19
CA ILE A 417 6.55 20.18 -17.17
C ILE A 417 5.39 20.80 -16.42
N TYR A 418 5.11 22.07 -16.67
CA TYR A 418 3.90 22.73 -16.16
C TYR A 418 2.77 22.53 -17.17
N SER A 419 1.64 21.99 -16.72
CA SER A 419 0.47 21.79 -17.56
C SER A 419 -0.21 23.14 -17.81
N LYS A 420 -0.58 23.43 -19.07
CA LYS A 420 -1.36 24.63 -19.41
C LYS A 420 -2.87 24.39 -19.34
N VAL A 421 -3.30 23.16 -19.09
CA VAL A 421 -4.72 22.77 -19.16
C VAL A 421 -5.24 22.55 -17.74
N PRO A 422 -5.99 23.51 -17.17
CA PRO A 422 -6.49 23.40 -15.80
C PRO A 422 -7.34 22.14 -15.55
N GLN A 423 -7.99 21.62 -16.59
CA GLN A 423 -8.78 20.40 -16.51
C GLN A 423 -7.92 19.14 -16.31
N TYR A 424 -6.71 19.11 -16.87
CA TYR A 424 -5.78 17.99 -16.70
C TYR A 424 -5.25 17.93 -15.26
N GLU A 425 -4.83 19.07 -14.73
CA GLU A 425 -4.41 19.18 -13.32
C GLU A 425 -5.55 18.83 -12.36
N TRP A 426 -6.76 19.35 -12.62
CA TRP A 426 -7.94 19.02 -11.83
C TRP A 426 -8.22 17.50 -11.81
N LEU A 427 -8.14 16.82 -12.97
CA LEU A 427 -8.34 15.37 -13.04
C LEU A 427 -7.25 14.59 -12.29
N LEU A 428 -6.00 15.06 -12.30
CA LEU A 428 -4.90 14.46 -11.53
C LEU A 428 -5.14 14.56 -10.02
N GLU A 429 -5.60 15.72 -9.55
CA GLU A 429 -5.87 15.96 -8.13
C GLU A 429 -7.09 15.17 -7.61
N HIS A 430 -8.06 14.86 -8.47
CA HIS A 430 -9.34 14.24 -8.08
C HIS A 430 -9.45 12.74 -8.42
N LEU A 431 -8.33 12.04 -8.65
CA LEU A 431 -8.33 10.60 -8.97
C LEU A 431 -9.05 9.75 -7.91
N SER A 432 -8.83 10.06 -6.62
CA SER A 432 -9.48 9.41 -5.48
C SER A 432 -11.00 9.62 -5.52
N ASP A 433 -11.45 10.84 -5.80
CA ASP A 433 -12.88 11.20 -5.86
C ASP A 433 -13.60 10.45 -6.99
N PHE A 434 -12.99 10.35 -8.17
CA PHE A 434 -13.52 9.54 -9.28
C PHE A 434 -13.68 8.07 -8.90
N THR A 435 -12.78 7.56 -8.06
CA THR A 435 -12.84 6.18 -7.59
C THR A 435 -14.01 5.97 -6.62
N PHE A 436 -14.24 6.87 -5.68
CA PHE A 436 -15.42 6.82 -4.81
C PHE A 436 -16.72 6.99 -5.60
N LEU A 437 -16.74 7.89 -6.59
CA LEU A 437 -17.86 8.08 -7.49
C LEU A 437 -18.17 6.81 -8.29
N ASN A 438 -17.15 6.03 -8.67
CA ASN A 438 -17.36 4.73 -9.31
C ASN A 438 -18.02 3.70 -8.39
N ILE A 439 -17.62 3.63 -7.11
CA ILE A 439 -18.27 2.74 -6.14
C ILE A 439 -19.76 3.10 -5.99
N LEU A 440 -20.08 4.40 -5.90
CA LEU A 440 -21.46 4.88 -5.85
C LEU A 440 -22.24 4.52 -7.12
N PHE A 441 -21.64 4.72 -8.30
CA PHE A 441 -22.23 4.35 -9.58
C PHE A 441 -22.55 2.86 -9.65
N ILE A 442 -21.62 1.99 -9.23
CA ILE A 442 -21.85 0.54 -9.20
C ILE A 442 -23.02 0.21 -8.26
N ALA A 443 -23.09 0.84 -7.08
CA ALA A 443 -24.18 0.60 -6.14
C ALA A 443 -25.55 1.00 -6.70
N LEU A 444 -25.66 2.13 -7.40
CA LEU A 444 -26.88 2.59 -8.06
C LEU A 444 -27.23 1.71 -9.26
N PHE A 445 -26.24 1.32 -10.06
CA PHE A 445 -26.43 0.44 -11.19
C PHE A 445 -26.90 -0.95 -10.75
N MET A 446 -26.36 -1.49 -9.66
CA MET A 446 -26.82 -2.75 -9.09
C MET A 446 -28.27 -2.68 -8.61
N LEU A 447 -28.70 -1.53 -8.07
CA LEU A 447 -30.10 -1.32 -7.75
C LEU A 447 -30.99 -1.46 -8.99
N TYR A 448 -30.62 -0.78 -10.09
CA TYR A 448 -31.31 -0.89 -11.38
C TYR A 448 -31.28 -2.33 -11.95
N MET A 449 -30.11 -2.97 -11.95
CA MET A 449 -29.97 -4.32 -12.51
C MET A 449 -30.74 -5.36 -11.74
N THR A 450 -30.75 -5.32 -10.41
CA THR A 450 -31.48 -6.31 -9.61
C THR A 450 -32.98 -6.31 -9.89
N GLU A 451 -33.57 -5.14 -10.21
CA GLU A 451 -34.96 -5.04 -10.66
C GLU A 451 -35.16 -5.70 -12.04
N ASN A 452 -34.26 -5.43 -13.00
CA ASN A 452 -34.34 -6.01 -14.35
C ASN A 452 -34.05 -7.50 -14.37
N VAL A 453 -33.14 -7.98 -13.53
CA VAL A 453 -32.85 -9.40 -13.30
C VAL A 453 -34.08 -10.14 -12.80
N ARG A 454 -34.90 -9.50 -11.95
CA ARG A 454 -36.16 -10.09 -11.49
C ARG A 454 -37.15 -10.28 -12.64
N LYS A 455 -37.28 -9.27 -13.51
CA LYS A 455 -38.13 -9.34 -14.72
C LYS A 455 -37.62 -10.41 -15.70
N TRP A 456 -36.32 -10.38 -15.98
CA TRP A 456 -35.61 -11.33 -16.82
C TRP A 456 -35.84 -12.78 -16.36
N LYS A 457 -35.89 -13.04 -15.05
CA LYS A 457 -36.17 -14.39 -14.57
C LYS A 457 -37.57 -14.89 -14.88
N GLY A 458 -38.56 -14.00 -14.99
CA GLY A 458 -39.93 -14.33 -15.37
C GLY A 458 -40.11 -14.70 -16.84
N THR A 459 -39.12 -14.47 -17.71
CA THR A 459 -39.22 -14.86 -19.12
C THR A 459 -39.09 -16.38 -19.29
N ALA A 460 -39.70 -16.92 -20.36
CA ALA A 460 -39.72 -18.36 -20.61
C ALA A 460 -38.29 -18.92 -20.79
N GLU A 461 -38.03 -20.11 -20.26
CA GLU A 461 -36.83 -20.86 -20.64
C GLU A 461 -37.03 -21.39 -22.06
N SER A 462 -36.12 -21.03 -22.98
CA SER A 462 -36.10 -21.51 -24.38
C SER A 462 -35.57 -22.92 -24.48
#